data_AF-A0A3D3TSF5-F1
#
_entry.id   AF-A0A3D3TSF5-F1
#
_cell.length_a   1.000
_cell.length_b   1.000
_cell.length_c   1.000
_cell.angle_alpha   90.00
_cell.angle_beta   90.00
_cell.angle_gamma   90.00
#
_symmetry.space_group_name_H-M   'P 1'
#
loop_
_entity.id
_entity.type
_entity.pdbx_description
1 polymer ?
#
loop_
_entity_poly.entity_id
_entity_poly.type
_entity_poly.pdbx_seq_one_letter_code
_entity_poly.pdbx_strand_id
1 'polypeptide(L)'
;MIQVEKVTSPEERFILNKEYIKTLASPIDGYWENVIIGNSQCYIIIYNGKKAGHFFVDSKKTLVQFYTFTEYFMHAPEIFEYIIANNIAENATVSTKETEFLSLCLDYQKNISIDCYLFTDNKNIKYELANFKDVSFKLAKSDDIVTIKAKCDPAFEGYYEDLIENNQLFVLYSGNILLGIGEFRIFKSNEQYGDIGMSVAEEYRKKGIGTYIITQLKEH
;
A
#
# COMPACT_ATOMS: atom_id res chain seq x y z
N MET A 1 -11.87 -27.87 15.66
CA MET A 1 -10.97 -27.20 16.62
C MET A 1 -10.09 -26.24 15.86
N ILE A 2 -10.17 -24.96 16.22
CA ILE A 2 -9.44 -23.86 15.58
C ILE A 2 -8.32 -23.41 16.52
N GLN A 3 -7.13 -23.23 15.98
CA GLN A 3 -5.97 -22.68 16.68
C GLN A 3 -5.26 -21.68 15.75
N VAL A 4 -4.51 -20.75 16.35
CA VAL A 4 -3.68 -19.81 15.60
C VAL A 4 -2.27 -19.80 16.15
N GLU A 5 -1.28 -19.78 15.26
CA GLU A 5 0.14 -19.82 15.62
C GLU A 5 0.85 -18.57 15.11
N LYS A 6 1.63 -17.91 15.97
CA LYS A 6 2.40 -16.72 15.57
C LYS A 6 3.55 -17.13 14.66
N VAL A 7 3.67 -16.45 13.53
CA VAL A 7 4.83 -16.57 12.65
C VAL A 7 5.90 -15.59 13.11
N THR A 8 7.08 -16.10 13.47
CA THR A 8 8.23 -15.29 13.89
C THR A 8 9.28 -15.13 12.80
N SER A 9 9.33 -16.05 11.82
CA SER A 9 10.26 -16.00 10.69
C SER A 9 9.86 -14.92 9.70
N PRO A 10 10.73 -13.91 9.41
CA PRO A 10 10.46 -12.90 8.39
C PRO A 10 10.29 -13.50 6.98
N GLU A 11 11.05 -14.56 6.67
CA GLU A 11 10.96 -15.25 5.39
C GLU A 11 9.60 -15.93 5.23
N GLU A 12 9.11 -16.62 6.27
CA GLU A 12 7.79 -17.26 6.23
C GLU A 12 6.66 -16.23 6.13
N ARG A 13 6.76 -15.10 6.86
CA ARG A 13 5.82 -13.97 6.73
C ARG A 13 5.75 -13.47 5.29
N PHE A 14 6.91 -13.29 4.65
CA PHE A 14 6.98 -12.84 3.27
C PHE A 14 6.36 -13.86 2.30
N ILE A 15 6.64 -15.15 2.47
CA ILE A 15 6.07 -16.23 1.65
C ILE A 15 4.54 -16.24 1.76
N LEU A 16 4.00 -16.14 2.99
CA LEU A 16 2.55 -16.15 3.23
C LEU A 16 1.87 -14.91 2.64
N ASN A 17 2.42 -13.71 2.87
CA ASN A 17 1.93 -12.50 2.21
C ASN A 17 1.88 -12.68 0.69
N LYS A 18 2.99 -13.14 0.08
CA LYS A 18 3.06 -13.36 -1.36
C LYS A 18 2.08 -14.42 -1.87
N GLU A 19 1.77 -15.43 -1.06
CA GLU A 19 0.75 -16.43 -1.38
C GLU A 19 -0.64 -15.79 -1.50
N TYR A 20 -1.01 -14.92 -0.55
CA TYR A 20 -2.26 -14.17 -0.61
C TYR A 20 -2.31 -13.19 -1.79
N ILE A 21 -1.27 -12.39 -2.01
CA ILE A 21 -1.25 -11.39 -3.10
C ILE A 21 -1.46 -12.04 -4.47
N LYS A 22 -0.96 -13.27 -4.66
CA LYS A 22 -1.14 -14.03 -5.91
C LYS A 22 -2.59 -14.47 -6.18
N THR A 23 -3.46 -14.49 -5.17
CA THR A 23 -4.88 -14.85 -5.36
C THR A 23 -5.72 -13.66 -5.81
N LEU A 24 -5.23 -12.44 -5.63
CA LEU A 24 -5.97 -11.22 -5.95
C LEU A 24 -5.98 -10.94 -7.45
N ALA A 25 -7.14 -10.52 -7.96
CA ALA A 25 -7.32 -10.20 -9.38
C ALA A 25 -6.60 -8.90 -9.81
N SER A 26 -6.21 -8.07 -8.86
CA SER A 26 -5.51 -6.81 -9.10
C SER A 26 -4.60 -6.47 -7.92
N PRO A 27 -3.53 -5.69 -8.11
CA PRO A 27 -2.61 -5.34 -7.04
C PRO A 27 -3.31 -4.50 -5.97
N ILE A 28 -2.90 -4.68 -4.71
CA ILE A 28 -3.29 -3.82 -3.60
C ILE A 28 -2.41 -2.55 -3.58
N ASP A 29 -2.81 -1.61 -2.72
CA ASP A 29 -2.03 -0.39 -2.48
C ASP A 29 -0.64 -0.69 -1.92
N GLY A 30 0.36 0.06 -2.38
CA GLY A 30 1.75 -0.22 -2.04
C GLY A 30 2.15 0.15 -0.64
N TYR A 31 1.57 1.24 -0.11
CA TYR A 31 1.73 1.59 1.28
C TYR A 31 1.05 0.55 2.17
N TRP A 32 -0.13 0.05 1.77
CA TRP A 32 -0.82 -1.03 2.45
C TRP A 32 0.05 -2.30 2.55
N GLU A 33 0.60 -2.76 1.43
CA GLU A 33 1.43 -3.97 1.41
C GLU A 33 2.72 -3.81 2.23
N ASN A 34 3.49 -2.76 1.95
CA ASN A 34 4.86 -2.64 2.47
C ASN A 34 4.90 -2.09 3.89
N VAL A 35 3.98 -1.19 4.25
CA VAL A 35 3.99 -0.51 5.55
C VAL A 35 2.98 -1.15 6.48
N ILE A 36 1.72 -1.27 6.07
CA ILE A 36 0.67 -1.76 6.97
C ILE A 36 0.81 -3.26 7.21
N ILE A 37 0.79 -4.07 6.16
CA ILE A 37 0.98 -5.53 6.28
C ILE A 37 2.41 -5.86 6.73
N GLY A 38 3.42 -5.17 6.18
CA GLY A 38 4.83 -5.35 6.56
C GLY A 38 5.12 -5.19 8.06
N ASN A 39 4.43 -4.26 8.74
CA ASN A 39 4.56 -4.04 10.18
C ASN A 39 3.57 -4.84 11.04
N SER A 40 2.69 -5.65 10.43
CA SER A 40 1.65 -6.42 11.12
C SER A 40 2.11 -7.82 11.51
N GLN A 41 1.60 -8.34 12.62
CA GLN A 41 1.89 -9.71 13.07
C GLN A 41 1.14 -10.72 12.20
N CYS A 42 1.86 -11.69 11.64
CA CYS A 42 1.30 -12.79 10.89
C CYS A 42 0.95 -13.98 11.81
N TYR A 43 -0.16 -14.63 11.52
CA TYR A 43 -0.61 -15.85 12.18
C TYR A 43 -0.96 -16.92 11.14
N ILE A 44 -0.62 -18.17 11.44
CA ILE A 44 -1.11 -19.33 10.70
C ILE A 44 -2.41 -19.81 11.35
N ILE A 45 -3.40 -20.15 10.53
CA ILE A 45 -4.65 -20.76 10.97
C ILE A 45 -4.49 -22.28 10.92
N ILE A 46 -4.77 -22.94 12.03
CA ILE A 46 -4.82 -24.40 12.13
C ILE A 46 -6.28 -24.82 12.35
N TYR A 47 -6.85 -25.57 11.41
CA TYR A 47 -8.20 -26.12 11.48
C TYR A 47 -8.13 -27.65 11.54
N ASN A 48 -8.61 -28.24 12.64
CA ASN A 48 -8.56 -29.69 12.88
C ASN A 48 -7.15 -30.30 12.68
N GLY A 49 -6.12 -29.59 13.16
CA GLY A 49 -4.72 -30.03 13.11
C GLY A 49 -4.03 -29.85 11.76
N LYS A 50 -4.66 -29.18 10.79
CA LYS A 50 -4.08 -28.87 9.48
C LYS A 50 -4.02 -27.36 9.24
N LYS A 51 -2.99 -26.93 8.52
CA LYS A 51 -2.88 -25.55 8.05
C LYS A 51 -4.05 -25.23 7.13
N ALA A 52 -4.81 -24.19 7.48
CA ALA A 52 -6.03 -23.78 6.79
C ALA A 52 -5.93 -22.40 6.14
N GLY A 53 -4.87 -21.65 6.44
CA GLY A 53 -4.68 -20.30 5.94
C GLY A 53 -3.75 -19.48 6.82
N HIS A 54 -3.81 -18.17 6.65
CA HIS A 54 -3.07 -17.22 7.45
C HIS A 54 -3.74 -15.84 7.43
N PHE A 55 -3.37 -14.99 8.38
CA PHE A 55 -3.87 -13.61 8.46
C PHE A 55 -2.83 -12.70 9.10
N PHE A 56 -2.99 -11.39 8.91
CA PHE A 56 -2.14 -10.37 9.51
C PHE A 56 -2.97 -9.41 10.34
N VAL A 57 -2.46 -9.09 11.54
CA VAL A 57 -3.08 -8.15 12.48
C VAL A 57 -2.08 -7.10 12.91
N ASP A 58 -2.46 -5.83 12.82
CA ASP A 58 -1.63 -4.72 13.26
C ASP A 58 -1.57 -4.60 14.79
N SER A 59 -0.78 -3.65 15.29
CA SER A 59 -0.65 -3.38 16.74
C SER A 59 -1.93 -2.84 17.39
N LYS A 60 -2.92 -2.41 16.60
CA LYS A 60 -4.22 -1.89 17.03
C LYS A 60 -5.33 -2.93 16.91
N LYS A 61 -4.99 -4.21 16.69
CA LYS A 61 -5.93 -5.31 16.46
C LYS A 61 -6.82 -5.11 15.23
N THR A 62 -6.28 -4.48 14.19
CA THR A 62 -6.90 -4.39 12.88
C THR A 62 -6.45 -5.57 12.03
N LEU A 63 -7.39 -6.36 11.53
CA LEU A 63 -7.15 -7.36 10.51
C LEU A 63 -6.87 -6.64 9.20
N VAL A 64 -5.64 -6.78 8.67
CA VAL A 64 -5.17 -6.07 7.46
C VAL A 64 -4.98 -7.01 6.26
N GLN A 65 -5.09 -8.32 6.51
CA GLN A 65 -5.11 -9.39 5.53
C GLN A 65 -5.73 -10.63 6.16
N PHE A 66 -6.60 -11.33 5.43
CA PHE A 66 -7.16 -12.61 5.86
C PHE A 66 -7.29 -13.55 4.66
N TYR A 67 -6.75 -14.76 4.81
CA TYR A 67 -6.78 -15.76 3.75
C TYR A 67 -6.94 -17.16 4.32
N THR A 68 -7.87 -17.92 3.74
CA THR A 68 -8.00 -19.36 3.93
C THR A 68 -7.71 -20.06 2.62
N PHE A 69 -7.13 -21.26 2.64
CA PHE A 69 -7.02 -22.06 1.42
C PHE A 69 -8.40 -22.46 0.91
N THR A 70 -8.51 -22.70 -0.40
CA THR A 70 -9.78 -22.99 -1.09
C THR A 70 -10.58 -24.11 -0.44
N GLU A 71 -9.90 -25.18 0.02
CA GLU A 71 -10.54 -26.31 0.68
C GLU A 71 -11.16 -25.97 2.06
N TYR A 72 -10.84 -24.80 2.63
CA TYR A 72 -11.38 -24.31 3.89
C TYR A 72 -12.34 -23.12 3.74
N PHE A 73 -12.72 -22.72 2.51
CA PHE A 73 -13.64 -21.60 2.29
C PHE A 73 -14.98 -21.76 3.03
N MET A 74 -15.52 -22.98 3.07
CA MET A 74 -16.75 -23.28 3.83
C MET A 74 -16.60 -23.09 5.35
N HIS A 75 -15.36 -23.08 5.85
CA HIS A 75 -15.01 -22.87 7.26
C HIS A 75 -14.54 -21.45 7.55
N ALA A 76 -14.39 -20.59 6.53
CA ALA A 76 -13.89 -19.24 6.69
C ALA A 76 -14.75 -18.40 7.66
N PRO A 77 -16.11 -18.45 7.65
CA PRO A 77 -16.92 -17.74 8.63
C PRO A 77 -16.65 -18.17 10.08
N GLU A 78 -16.57 -19.48 10.34
CA GLU A 78 -16.28 -20.03 11.67
C GLU A 78 -14.89 -19.60 12.17
N ILE A 79 -13.90 -19.61 11.27
CA ILE A 79 -12.53 -19.13 11.57
C ILE A 79 -12.52 -17.63 11.85
N PHE A 80 -13.26 -16.84 11.07
CA PHE A 80 -13.35 -15.40 11.22
C PHE A 80 -14.02 -15.04 12.56
N GLU A 81 -15.11 -15.71 12.90
CA GLU A 81 -15.77 -15.58 14.21
C GLU A 81 -14.84 -15.96 15.36
N TYR A 82 -14.05 -17.03 15.22
CA TYR A 82 -13.04 -17.40 16.22
C TYR A 82 -12.03 -16.26 16.46
N ILE A 83 -11.54 -15.60 15.42
CA ILE A 83 -10.59 -14.48 15.53
C ILE A 83 -11.22 -13.32 16.33
N ILE A 84 -12.48 -12.99 16.06
CA ILE A 84 -13.22 -11.93 16.74
C ILE A 84 -13.50 -12.33 18.21
N ALA A 85 -14.05 -13.52 18.44
CA ALA A 85 -14.46 -13.99 19.75
C ALA A 85 -13.29 -14.15 20.73
N ASN A 86 -12.10 -14.47 20.22
CA ASN A 86 -10.86 -14.56 21.01
C ASN A 86 -10.11 -13.22 21.10
N ASN A 87 -10.72 -12.12 20.66
CA ASN A 87 -10.18 -10.77 20.79
C ASN A 87 -8.80 -10.60 20.10
N ILE A 88 -8.56 -11.36 19.03
CA ILE A 88 -7.35 -11.29 18.22
C ILE A 88 -7.42 -10.06 17.31
N ALA A 89 -8.59 -9.81 16.71
CA ALA A 89 -8.89 -8.61 15.94
C ALA A 89 -10.19 -7.96 16.43
N GLU A 90 -10.20 -6.63 16.47
CA GLU A 90 -11.36 -5.80 16.82
C GLU A 90 -11.85 -4.98 15.62
N ASN A 91 -10.97 -4.71 14.66
CA ASN A 91 -11.25 -3.94 13.45
C ASN A 91 -10.77 -4.72 12.22
N ALA A 92 -11.22 -4.29 11.05
CA ALA A 92 -10.67 -4.75 9.78
C ALA A 92 -10.54 -3.57 8.82
N THR A 93 -9.53 -3.63 7.96
CA THR A 93 -9.40 -2.72 6.83
C THR A 93 -9.07 -3.53 5.61
N VAL A 94 -9.89 -3.36 4.58
CA VAL A 94 -9.95 -4.25 3.44
C VAL A 94 -10.35 -3.46 2.19
N SER A 95 -9.70 -3.77 1.07
CA SER A 95 -10.03 -3.21 -0.22
C SER A 95 -11.19 -3.94 -0.89
N THR A 96 -11.92 -3.26 -1.77
CA THR A 96 -12.88 -3.92 -2.68
C THR A 96 -12.21 -4.86 -3.68
N LYS A 97 -10.88 -4.88 -3.75
CA LYS A 97 -10.08 -5.83 -4.53
C LYS A 97 -9.92 -7.20 -3.85
N GLU A 98 -10.26 -7.30 -2.57
CA GLU A 98 -10.06 -8.47 -1.71
C GLU A 98 -11.42 -9.09 -1.37
N THR A 99 -12.10 -9.63 -2.38
CA THR A 99 -13.53 -9.96 -2.33
C THR A 99 -13.94 -10.92 -1.21
N GLU A 100 -13.15 -11.97 -1.00
CA GLU A 100 -13.41 -13.01 0.00
C GLU A 100 -13.27 -12.43 1.42
N PHE A 101 -12.21 -11.66 1.66
CA PHE A 101 -12.01 -10.99 2.94
C PHE A 101 -13.07 -9.93 3.18
N LEU A 102 -13.39 -9.11 2.18
CA LEU A 102 -14.44 -8.10 2.26
C LEU A 102 -15.80 -8.72 2.58
N SER A 103 -16.15 -9.85 1.96
CA SER A 103 -17.42 -10.54 2.22
C SER A 103 -17.56 -10.90 3.70
N LEU A 104 -16.50 -11.46 4.30
CA LEU A 104 -16.50 -11.78 5.73
C LEU A 104 -16.60 -10.52 6.59
N CYS A 105 -15.86 -9.45 6.26
CA CYS A 105 -16.00 -8.18 6.97
C CYS A 105 -17.44 -7.65 6.95
N LEU A 106 -18.14 -7.75 5.82
CA LEU A 106 -19.53 -7.30 5.68
C LEU A 106 -20.51 -8.10 6.54
N ASP A 107 -20.26 -9.39 6.75
CA ASP A 107 -21.11 -10.25 7.58
C ASP A 107 -21.01 -9.93 9.09
N TYR A 108 -19.85 -9.44 9.56
CA TYR A 108 -19.58 -9.22 10.98
C TYR A 108 -19.45 -7.75 11.41
N GLN A 109 -19.41 -6.80 10.47
CA GLN A 109 -19.21 -5.38 10.78
C GLN A 109 -20.39 -4.76 11.55
N LYS A 110 -20.07 -3.78 12.39
CA LYS A 110 -21.06 -2.92 13.07
C LYS A 110 -21.14 -1.52 12.45
N ASN A 111 -20.04 -1.06 11.85
CA ASN A 111 -19.94 0.18 11.11
C ASN A 111 -18.94 0.01 9.96
N ILE A 112 -19.08 0.87 8.95
CA ILE A 112 -18.15 0.97 7.82
C ILE A 112 -17.84 2.46 7.60
N SER A 113 -16.56 2.77 7.40
CA SER A 113 -16.09 4.05 6.91
C SER A 113 -15.16 3.85 5.73
N ILE A 114 -15.22 4.74 4.75
CA ILE A 114 -14.32 4.73 3.59
C ILE A 114 -13.00 5.39 4.01
N ASP A 115 -11.90 4.66 3.88
CA ASP A 115 -10.55 5.16 4.16
C ASP A 115 -9.99 5.93 2.96
N CYS A 116 -9.87 5.26 1.81
CA CYS A 116 -9.33 5.85 0.59
C CYS A 116 -9.96 5.23 -0.67
N TYR A 117 -9.65 5.83 -1.82
CA TYR A 117 -10.00 5.30 -3.13
C TYR A 117 -8.74 4.86 -3.87
N LEU A 118 -8.76 3.66 -4.41
CA LEU A 118 -7.66 3.11 -5.21
C LEU A 118 -7.96 3.31 -6.69
N PHE A 119 -6.97 3.81 -7.42
CA PHE A 119 -7.06 4.07 -8.85
C PHE A 119 -6.08 3.19 -9.62
N THR A 120 -6.45 2.86 -10.84
CA THR A 120 -5.55 2.26 -11.83
C THR A 120 -5.60 3.14 -13.05
N ASP A 121 -4.45 3.31 -13.70
CA ASP A 121 -4.42 4.11 -14.92
C ASP A 121 -5.31 3.49 -16.01
N ASN A 122 -5.95 4.35 -16.78
CA ASN A 122 -6.89 3.97 -17.83
C ASN A 122 -6.62 4.74 -19.14
N LYS A 123 -5.87 5.86 -19.13
CA LYS A 123 -5.68 6.69 -20.31
C LYS A 123 -4.33 7.42 -20.31
N ASN A 124 -3.64 7.38 -21.44
CA ASN A 124 -2.48 8.24 -21.67
C ASN A 124 -2.94 9.66 -22.01
N ILE A 125 -2.70 10.59 -21.08
CA ILE A 125 -3.03 12.00 -21.22
C ILE A 125 -1.73 12.79 -21.11
N LYS A 126 -1.49 13.67 -22.08
CA LYS A 126 -0.43 14.68 -21.97
C LYS A 126 -1.00 15.92 -21.31
N TYR A 127 -0.34 16.42 -20.28
CA TYR A 127 -0.72 17.63 -19.56
C TYR A 127 0.46 18.59 -19.54
N GLU A 128 0.25 19.80 -20.04
CA GLU A 128 1.26 20.85 -20.06
C GLU A 128 1.04 21.80 -18.89
N LEU A 129 2.13 22.14 -18.18
CA LEU A 129 2.04 23.01 -17.03
C LEU A 129 2.02 24.49 -17.46
N ALA A 130 0.84 25.10 -17.45
CA ALA A 130 0.71 26.52 -17.73
C ALA A 130 1.37 27.38 -16.64
N ASN A 131 1.93 28.53 -17.03
CA ASN A 131 2.51 29.56 -16.15
C ASN A 131 3.86 29.24 -15.49
N PHE A 132 4.48 28.11 -15.82
CA PHE A 132 5.86 27.83 -15.42
C PHE A 132 6.74 27.75 -16.66
N LYS A 133 7.97 28.28 -16.55
CA LYS A 133 8.99 28.20 -17.59
C LYS A 133 10.13 27.32 -17.10
N ASP A 134 10.89 26.76 -18.03
CA ASP A 134 12.09 25.97 -17.73
C ASP A 134 11.79 24.84 -16.72
N VAL A 135 10.69 24.13 -16.96
CA VAL A 135 10.23 23.03 -16.11
C VAL A 135 11.11 21.81 -16.36
N SER A 136 11.59 21.19 -15.29
CA SER A 136 12.44 19.99 -15.34
C SER A 136 11.89 18.93 -14.39
N PHE A 137 11.50 17.79 -14.95
CA PHE A 137 11.16 16.59 -14.21
C PHE A 137 12.28 15.57 -14.37
N LYS A 138 12.88 15.14 -13.26
CA LYS A 138 14.08 14.29 -13.26
C LYS A 138 14.17 13.46 -11.98
N LEU A 139 14.97 12.40 -12.00
CA LEU A 139 15.33 11.66 -10.79
C LEU A 139 15.92 12.60 -9.74
N ALA A 140 15.46 12.44 -8.51
CA ALA A 140 15.99 13.11 -7.34
C ALA A 140 17.41 12.61 -7.05
N LYS A 141 18.24 13.49 -6.50
CA LYS A 141 19.59 13.17 -6.02
C LYS A 141 19.67 13.44 -4.51
N SER A 142 20.71 12.93 -3.87
CA SER A 142 20.93 13.16 -2.43
C SER A 142 20.95 14.66 -2.06
N ASP A 143 21.45 15.52 -2.95
CA ASP A 143 21.46 16.98 -2.74
C ASP A 143 20.05 17.61 -2.70
N ASP A 144 19.03 16.94 -3.26
CA ASP A 144 17.64 17.42 -3.23
C ASP A 144 16.98 17.21 -1.86
N ILE A 145 17.51 16.33 -1.00
CA ILE A 145 16.83 15.85 0.22
C ILE A 145 16.45 16.98 1.17
N VAL A 146 17.36 17.95 1.36
CA VAL A 146 17.15 19.08 2.27
C VAL A 146 16.00 19.95 1.77
N THR A 147 15.95 20.20 0.46
CA THR A 147 14.90 21.01 -0.16
C THR A 147 13.56 20.28 -0.15
N ILE A 148 13.55 18.97 -0.40
CA ILE A 148 12.35 18.13 -0.36
C ILE A 148 11.73 18.17 1.05
N LYS A 149 12.53 17.85 2.09
CA LYS A 149 12.07 17.85 3.49
C LYS A 149 11.59 19.22 3.97
N ALA A 150 12.11 20.31 3.40
CA ALA A 150 11.70 21.65 3.76
C ALA A 150 10.39 22.10 3.10
N LYS A 151 10.00 21.53 1.96
CA LYS A 151 8.90 22.04 1.12
C LYS A 151 7.75 21.07 0.88
N CYS A 152 7.99 19.77 0.97
CA CYS A 152 6.99 18.73 0.72
C CYS A 152 6.44 18.18 2.03
N ASP A 153 5.36 17.39 1.93
CA ASP A 153 4.75 16.77 3.10
C ASP A 153 5.76 15.87 3.84
N PRO A 154 5.70 15.82 5.19
CA PRO A 154 6.63 15.01 5.97
C PRO A 154 6.38 13.51 5.71
N ALA A 155 7.47 12.75 5.63
CA ALA A 155 7.47 11.30 5.62
C ALA A 155 8.21 10.75 6.85
N PHE A 156 8.16 9.43 7.04
CA PHE A 156 8.97 8.79 8.08
C PHE A 156 10.47 8.93 7.78
N GLU A 157 11.29 8.86 8.82
CA GLU A 157 12.73 9.03 8.72
C GLU A 157 13.35 7.99 7.75
N GLY A 158 14.22 8.45 6.85
CA GLY A 158 14.86 7.62 5.83
C GLY A 158 14.03 7.37 4.57
N TYR A 159 12.73 7.69 4.55
CA TYR A 159 11.85 7.34 3.43
C TYR A 159 12.31 7.91 2.08
N TYR A 160 12.58 9.21 2.03
CA TYR A 160 12.98 9.86 0.79
C TYR A 160 14.38 9.47 0.36
N GLU A 161 15.29 9.25 1.32
CA GLU A 161 16.61 8.70 1.06
C GLU A 161 16.53 7.31 0.40
N ASP A 162 15.72 6.41 0.95
CA ASP A 162 15.50 5.07 0.39
C ASP A 162 14.95 5.17 -1.05
N LEU A 163 13.97 6.05 -1.31
CA LEU A 163 13.45 6.22 -2.66
C LEU A 163 14.49 6.81 -3.63
N ILE A 164 15.36 7.72 -3.18
CA ILE A 164 16.46 8.24 -4.00
C ILE A 164 17.45 7.13 -4.35
N GLU A 165 17.87 6.34 -3.35
CA GLU A 165 18.82 5.23 -3.54
C GLU A 165 18.30 4.18 -4.51
N ASN A 166 16.98 3.96 -4.55
CA ASN A 166 16.33 3.01 -5.44
C ASN A 166 15.90 3.60 -6.80
N ASN A 167 16.23 4.86 -7.11
CA ASN A 167 15.76 5.58 -8.31
C ASN A 167 14.23 5.63 -8.45
N GLN A 168 13.53 5.75 -7.31
CA GLN A 168 12.06 5.76 -7.22
C GLN A 168 11.49 7.13 -6.84
N LEU A 169 12.34 8.16 -6.68
CA LEU A 169 11.93 9.53 -6.41
C LEU A 169 12.31 10.47 -7.55
N PHE A 170 11.38 11.33 -7.92
CA PHE A 170 11.51 12.36 -8.94
C PHE A 170 11.24 13.73 -8.33
N VAL A 171 11.93 14.73 -8.83
CA VAL A 171 11.76 16.14 -8.48
C VAL A 171 11.28 16.92 -9.69
N LEU A 172 10.33 17.82 -9.44
CA LEU A 172 9.86 18.80 -10.41
C LEU A 172 10.36 20.18 -10.04
N TYR A 173 11.22 20.75 -10.87
CA TYR A 173 11.72 22.12 -10.72
C TYR A 173 11.17 23.06 -11.82
N SER A 174 11.06 24.34 -11.51
CA SER A 174 11.03 25.43 -12.50
C SER A 174 12.20 26.37 -12.18
N GLY A 175 13.21 26.37 -13.05
CA GLY A 175 14.53 26.92 -12.69
C GLY A 175 15.10 26.25 -11.43
N ASN A 176 15.33 27.04 -10.37
CA ASN A 176 15.84 26.54 -9.08
C ASN A 176 14.75 26.32 -8.03
N ILE A 177 13.47 26.45 -8.41
CA ILE A 177 12.34 26.36 -7.49
C ILE A 177 11.75 24.95 -7.54
N LEU A 178 11.81 24.23 -6.42
CA LEU A 178 11.12 22.94 -6.28
C LEU A 178 9.61 23.17 -6.23
N LEU A 179 8.91 22.59 -7.20
CA LEU A 179 7.45 22.64 -7.33
C LEU A 179 6.78 21.44 -6.65
N GLY A 180 7.44 20.29 -6.62
CA GLY A 180 6.92 19.07 -6.01
C GLY A 180 7.79 17.86 -6.31
N ILE A 181 7.35 16.71 -5.82
CA ILE A 181 7.98 15.41 -5.98
C ILE A 181 7.00 14.40 -6.56
N GLY A 182 7.53 13.44 -7.31
CA GLY A 182 6.82 12.27 -7.78
C GLY A 182 7.50 11.00 -7.29
N GLU A 183 6.72 10.02 -6.87
CA GLU A 183 7.20 8.71 -6.41
C GLU A 183 6.76 7.67 -7.43
N PHE A 184 7.67 6.80 -7.86
CA PHE A 184 7.36 5.65 -8.70
C PHE A 184 7.89 4.38 -8.02
N ARG A 185 7.01 3.67 -7.32
CA ARG A 185 7.36 2.56 -6.44
C ARG A 185 7.09 1.25 -7.14
N ILE A 186 8.12 0.44 -7.32
CA ILE A 186 8.05 -0.89 -7.94
C ILE A 186 7.89 -1.94 -6.85
N PHE A 187 6.92 -2.83 -7.02
CA PHE A 187 6.64 -3.89 -6.06
C PHE A 187 7.51 -5.11 -6.27
N LYS A 188 8.16 -5.59 -5.20
CA LYS A 188 8.86 -6.90 -5.20
C LYS A 188 7.89 -8.07 -5.27
N SER A 189 6.65 -7.89 -4.81
CA SER A 189 5.59 -8.88 -4.86
C SER A 189 4.97 -8.98 -6.25
N ASN A 190 4.95 -7.89 -7.01
CA ASN A 190 4.33 -7.79 -8.34
C ASN A 190 5.03 -6.76 -9.25
N GLU A 191 6.05 -7.21 -9.99
CA GLU A 191 6.86 -6.36 -10.88
C GLU A 191 6.10 -5.81 -12.10
N GLN A 192 4.85 -6.23 -12.32
CA GLN A 192 4.05 -5.75 -13.45
C GLN A 192 3.43 -4.37 -13.23
N TYR A 193 3.44 -3.86 -12.00
CA TYR A 193 2.79 -2.60 -11.63
C TYR A 193 3.76 -1.67 -10.91
N GLY A 194 3.62 -0.37 -11.21
CA GLY A 194 4.22 0.72 -10.44
C GLY A 194 3.14 1.48 -9.68
N ASP A 195 3.41 1.79 -8.41
CA ASP A 195 2.57 2.61 -7.56
C ASP A 195 3.11 4.04 -7.52
N ILE A 196 2.26 4.98 -7.92
CA ILE A 196 2.62 6.37 -8.10
C ILE A 196 2.12 7.24 -6.96
N GLY A 197 3.04 8.04 -6.40
CA GLY A 197 2.75 9.07 -5.42
C GLY A 197 3.14 10.44 -5.94
N MET A 198 2.53 11.50 -5.41
CA MET A 198 3.00 12.86 -5.65
C MET A 198 2.74 13.76 -4.45
N SER A 199 3.63 14.72 -4.25
CA SER A 199 3.44 15.81 -3.29
C SER A 199 3.81 17.11 -3.96
N VAL A 200 2.95 18.12 -3.81
CA VAL A 200 3.18 19.46 -4.34
C VAL A 200 3.58 20.37 -3.20
N ALA A 201 4.68 21.11 -3.38
CA ALA A 201 5.13 22.10 -2.41
C ALA A 201 4.00 23.09 -2.11
N GLU A 202 3.79 23.37 -0.82
CA GLU A 202 2.54 23.98 -0.34
C GLU A 202 2.18 25.30 -1.05
N GLU A 203 3.19 26.15 -1.28
CA GLU A 203 3.10 27.44 -1.97
C GLU A 203 2.69 27.34 -3.46
N TYR A 204 2.75 26.15 -4.05
CA TYR A 204 2.37 25.90 -5.45
C TYR A 204 1.17 24.96 -5.62
N ARG A 205 0.49 24.59 -4.54
CA ARG A 205 -0.75 23.78 -4.61
C ARG A 205 -1.85 24.50 -5.43
N LYS A 206 -2.78 23.70 -5.97
CA LYS A 206 -3.93 24.15 -6.79
C LYS A 206 -3.56 24.84 -8.12
N LYS A 207 -2.34 24.63 -8.62
CA LYS A 207 -1.85 25.17 -9.91
C LYS A 207 -1.68 24.12 -11.02
N GLY A 208 -2.28 22.93 -10.84
CA GLY A 208 -2.17 21.82 -11.81
C GLY A 208 -0.86 21.01 -11.76
N ILE A 209 0.03 21.32 -10.81
CA ILE A 209 1.34 20.63 -10.68
C ILE A 209 1.18 19.14 -10.35
N GLY A 210 0.28 18.77 -9.44
CA GLY A 210 0.07 17.36 -9.09
C GLY A 210 -0.38 16.53 -10.29
N THR A 211 -1.28 17.08 -11.12
CA THR A 211 -1.69 16.46 -12.39
C THR A 211 -0.51 16.29 -13.33
N TYR A 212 0.32 17.33 -13.48
CA TYR A 212 1.54 17.25 -14.30
C TYR A 212 2.48 16.14 -13.81
N ILE A 213 2.78 16.08 -12.52
CA ILE A 213 3.67 15.06 -11.94
C ILE A 213 3.12 13.65 -12.22
N ILE A 214 1.84 13.40 -11.96
CA ILE A 214 1.20 12.10 -12.25
C ILE A 214 1.31 11.74 -13.74
N THR A 215 1.09 12.70 -14.65
CA THR A 215 1.22 12.43 -16.09
C THR A 215 2.64 12.10 -16.51
N GLN A 216 3.65 12.71 -15.88
CA GLN A 216 5.06 12.41 -16.15
C GLN A 216 5.48 11.05 -15.58
N LEU A 217 5.06 10.70 -14.37
CA LEU A 217 5.35 9.39 -13.76
C LEU A 217 4.84 8.22 -14.60
N LYS A 218 3.77 8.42 -15.36
CA LYS A 218 3.21 7.41 -16.26
C LYS A 218 4.02 7.18 -17.54
N GLU A 219 5.01 8.02 -17.84
CA GLU A 219 5.92 7.84 -18.97
C GLU A 219 7.16 6.98 -18.62
N HIS A 220 7.22 6.44 -17.39
CA HIS A 220 8.30 5.61 -16.86
C HIS A 220 7.79 4.20 -16.55
#